data_AF-A0A6J8B1G7-F1
#
_entry.id   AF-A0A6J8B1G7-F1
#
_cell.length_a   1.000
_cell.length_b   1.000
_cell.length_c   1.000
_cell.angle_alpha   90.00
_cell.angle_beta   90.00
_cell.angle_gamma   90.00
#
_symmetry.space_group_name_H-M   'P 1'
#
loop_
_entity.id
_entity.type
_entity.pdbx_description
1 polymer ?
#
loop_
_entity_poly.entity_id
_entity_poly.type
_entity_poly.pdbx_seq_one_letter_code
_entity_poly.pdbx_strand_id
1 'polypeptide(L)'
;MIYLSKQNNLLKEKIESENLHRIRSSSWCTIDAASVDFPSITEGDLRNLTLGIYQIKLAKSYVAEHVTENNDFEVLVHKQENNLICAKMQSRHVSARAYLLWIQYDEVTVLGWFCKCRAGARIVGMCAHVSAVIWYLGNACCLNIPYCSGDNWTKYLTDARNMPDLEIIDESDDSDCIEE
;
A
#
# COMPACT_ATOMS: atom_id res chain seq x y z
N MET A 1 7.37 10.18 12.88
CA MET A 1 6.54 8.95 12.79
C MET A 1 6.00 8.43 14.13
N ILE A 2 6.74 8.53 15.25
CA ILE A 2 6.28 8.02 16.56
C ILE A 2 4.95 8.64 17.00
N TYR A 3 4.77 9.95 16.82
CA TYR A 3 3.52 10.63 17.15
C TYR A 3 2.30 9.98 16.47
N LEU A 4 2.38 9.76 15.14
CA LEU A 4 1.32 9.14 14.38
C LEU A 4 1.09 7.69 14.85
N SER A 5 2.13 6.89 15.09
CA SER A 5 1.96 5.49 15.52
C SER A 5 1.12 5.30 16.82
N LYS A 6 0.95 6.36 17.62
CA LYS A 6 0.13 6.36 18.84
C LYS A 6 -1.32 6.78 18.63
N GLN A 7 -1.67 7.31 17.46
CA GLN A 7 -3.04 7.71 17.15
C GLN A 7 -3.88 6.49 16.74
N ASN A 8 -5.19 6.63 16.89
CA ASN A 8 -6.13 5.60 16.47
C ASN A 8 -6.32 5.59 14.95
N ASN A 9 -6.62 4.42 14.41
CA ASN A 9 -7.02 4.27 13.02
C ASN A 9 -8.51 4.62 12.89
N LEU A 10 -8.81 5.83 12.41
CA LEU A 10 -10.19 6.32 12.27
C LEU A 10 -11.03 5.44 11.32
N LEU A 11 -10.42 4.92 10.25
CA LEU A 11 -11.11 4.02 9.33
C LEU A 11 -11.49 2.72 10.05
N LYS A 12 -10.57 2.14 10.84
CA LYS A 12 -10.89 0.96 11.66
C LYS A 12 -12.08 1.23 12.58
N GLU A 13 -12.08 2.36 13.29
CA GLU A 13 -13.17 2.74 14.19
C GLU A 13 -14.50 2.82 13.43
N LYS A 14 -14.52 3.48 12.25
CA LYS A 14 -15.70 3.54 11.37
C LYS A 14 -16.19 2.15 10.97
N ILE A 15 -15.30 1.29 10.46
CA ILE A 15 -15.66 -0.07 10.01
C ILE A 15 -16.26 -0.91 11.16
N GLU A 16 -15.73 -0.74 12.38
CA GLU A 16 -16.20 -1.44 13.56
C GLU A 16 -17.55 -0.89 14.07
N SER A 17 -17.72 0.43 14.16
CA SER A 17 -18.95 1.06 14.63
C SER A 17 -20.14 0.82 13.69
N GLU A 18 -19.91 0.92 12.38
CA GLU A 18 -20.95 0.79 11.36
C GLU A 18 -21.17 -0.68 10.93
N ASN A 19 -20.41 -1.63 11.51
CA ASN A 19 -20.48 -3.06 11.17
C ASN A 19 -20.26 -3.36 9.68
N LEU A 20 -19.43 -2.57 9.00
CA LEU A 20 -19.16 -2.68 7.56
C LEU A 20 -18.44 -3.97 7.16
N HIS A 21 -18.01 -4.77 8.13
CA HIS A 21 -17.51 -6.13 7.91
C HIS A 21 -18.59 -7.15 7.53
N ARG A 22 -19.87 -6.84 7.72
CA ARG A 22 -21.00 -7.72 7.38
C ARG A 22 -21.42 -7.52 5.93
N ILE A 23 -20.56 -7.97 5.01
CA ILE A 23 -20.83 -7.92 3.57
C ILE A 23 -21.49 -9.23 3.15
N ARG A 24 -22.61 -9.15 2.42
CA ARG A 24 -23.31 -10.33 1.90
C ARG A 24 -22.47 -11.00 0.82
N SER A 25 -22.48 -12.33 0.79
CA SER A 25 -21.71 -13.10 -0.20
C SER A 25 -22.04 -12.74 -1.65
N SER A 26 -23.30 -12.36 -1.93
CA SER A 26 -23.77 -11.94 -3.25
C SER A 26 -23.28 -10.56 -3.70
N SER A 27 -22.68 -9.79 -2.80
CA SER A 27 -22.20 -8.43 -3.07
C SER A 27 -20.73 -8.40 -3.51
N TRP A 28 -20.04 -9.52 -3.47
CA TRP A 28 -18.65 -9.61 -3.92
C TRP A 28 -18.59 -9.77 -5.44
N CYS A 29 -17.74 -8.99 -6.09
CA CYS A 29 -17.33 -9.20 -7.46
C CYS A 29 -15.82 -9.38 -7.56
N THR A 30 -15.36 -10.16 -8.54
CA THR A 30 -13.96 -10.13 -8.95
C THR A 30 -13.64 -8.76 -9.53
N ILE A 31 -12.46 -8.25 -9.22
CA ILE A 31 -12.04 -6.92 -9.63
C ILE A 31 -11.77 -6.89 -11.14
N ASP A 32 -12.61 -6.17 -11.89
CA ASP A 32 -12.17 -5.58 -13.15
C ASP A 32 -11.63 -4.20 -12.79
N ALA A 33 -10.31 -4.04 -12.83
CA ALA A 33 -9.69 -2.79 -12.41
C ALA A 33 -10.13 -1.59 -13.25
N ALA A 34 -10.56 -1.80 -14.51
CA ALA A 34 -11.12 -0.74 -15.34
C ALA A 34 -12.48 -0.24 -14.84
N SER A 35 -13.17 -1.02 -14.00
CA SER A 35 -14.47 -0.67 -13.43
C SER A 35 -14.38 0.12 -12.11
N VAL A 36 -13.19 0.20 -11.51
CA VAL A 36 -12.97 0.90 -10.24
C VAL A 36 -12.37 2.27 -10.54
N ASP A 37 -13.17 3.31 -10.30
CA ASP A 37 -12.69 4.69 -10.28
C ASP A 37 -11.80 4.89 -9.03
N PHE A 38 -10.51 4.62 -9.19
CA PHE A 38 -9.48 4.70 -8.14
C PHE A 38 -8.40 5.68 -8.59
N PRO A 39 -7.83 6.50 -7.68
CA PRO A 39 -6.82 7.48 -8.03
C PRO A 39 -5.59 6.83 -8.66
N SER A 40 -5.01 7.50 -9.64
CA SER A 40 -3.70 7.12 -10.19
C SER A 40 -2.63 7.39 -9.13
N ILE A 41 -1.96 6.33 -8.68
CA ILE A 41 -0.94 6.38 -7.64
C ILE A 41 0.44 6.19 -8.28
N THR A 42 1.28 7.22 -8.17
CA THR A 42 2.65 7.14 -8.68
C THR A 42 3.53 6.24 -7.80
N GLU A 43 4.70 5.90 -8.31
CA GLU A 43 5.70 5.17 -7.53
C GLU A 43 6.13 5.91 -6.25
N GLY A 44 6.31 7.23 -6.35
CA GLY A 44 6.68 8.08 -5.22
C GLY A 44 5.59 8.05 -4.14
N ASP A 45 4.34 8.10 -4.54
CA ASP A 45 3.19 8.02 -3.63
C ASP A 45 3.15 6.66 -2.92
N LEU A 46 3.33 5.57 -3.66
CA LEU A 46 3.43 4.23 -3.07
C LEU A 46 4.58 4.13 -2.07
N ARG A 47 5.75 4.70 -2.37
CA ARG A 47 6.91 4.69 -1.45
C ARG A 47 6.62 5.47 -0.18
N ASN A 48 5.96 6.62 -0.30
CA ASN A 48 5.57 7.44 0.83
C ASN A 48 4.50 6.74 1.69
N LEU A 49 3.48 6.15 1.06
CA LEU A 49 2.42 5.42 1.74
C LEU A 49 2.95 4.15 2.45
N THR A 50 3.85 3.41 1.81
CA THR A 50 4.41 2.16 2.34
C THR A 50 5.57 2.36 3.30
N LEU A 51 6.16 3.56 3.34
CA LEU A 51 7.37 3.90 4.08
C LEU A 51 8.57 3.05 3.70
N GLY A 52 8.67 2.72 2.42
CA GLY A 52 9.85 2.04 1.88
C GLY A 52 9.54 0.95 0.87
N ILE A 53 10.59 0.59 0.15
CA ILE A 53 10.50 -0.23 -1.06
C ILE A 53 10.15 -1.71 -0.77
N TYR A 54 10.36 -2.16 0.47
CA TYR A 54 10.15 -3.55 0.84
C TYR A 54 8.68 -3.98 0.68
N GLN A 55 7.72 -3.16 1.13
CA GLN A 55 6.31 -3.50 0.99
C GLN A 55 5.86 -3.46 -0.47
N ILE A 56 6.48 -2.62 -1.31
CA ILE A 56 6.19 -2.57 -2.76
C ILE A 56 6.71 -3.85 -3.44
N LYS A 57 7.93 -4.30 -3.13
CA LYS A 57 8.46 -5.58 -3.64
C LYS A 57 7.56 -6.74 -3.24
N LEU A 58 7.11 -6.73 -1.99
CA LEU A 58 6.23 -7.76 -1.46
C LEU A 58 4.83 -7.72 -2.09
N ALA A 59 4.28 -6.53 -2.33
CA ALA A 59 3.03 -6.32 -3.04
C ALA A 59 3.04 -7.01 -4.40
N LYS A 60 4.09 -6.81 -5.21
CA LYS A 60 4.21 -7.45 -6.54
C LYS A 60 4.18 -8.99 -6.46
N SER A 61 4.89 -9.58 -5.50
CA SER A 61 4.85 -11.04 -5.29
C SER A 61 3.46 -11.51 -4.88
N TYR A 62 2.79 -10.80 -3.97
CA TYR A 62 1.43 -11.11 -3.56
C TYR A 62 0.46 -11.07 -4.74
N VAL A 63 0.61 -10.07 -5.58
CA VAL A 63 -0.25 -9.92 -6.74
C VAL A 63 -0.01 -11.06 -7.73
N ALA A 64 1.24 -11.37 -8.07
CA ALA A 64 1.58 -12.50 -8.93
C ALA A 64 1.06 -13.86 -8.41
N GLU A 65 1.05 -14.08 -7.09
CA GLU A 65 0.50 -15.30 -6.46
C GLU A 65 -1.03 -15.42 -6.60
N HIS A 66 -1.74 -14.32 -6.85
CA HIS A 66 -3.20 -14.29 -6.96
C HIS A 66 -3.66 -13.86 -8.35
N VAL A 67 -2.77 -13.82 -9.33
CA VAL A 67 -3.16 -13.61 -10.73
C VAL A 67 -3.67 -14.93 -11.29
N THR A 68 -4.88 -14.90 -11.84
CA THR A 68 -5.50 -16.05 -12.50
C THR A 68 -4.91 -16.30 -13.89
N GLU A 69 -5.26 -17.42 -14.52
CA GLU A 69 -4.86 -17.75 -15.90
C GLU A 69 -5.27 -16.68 -16.92
N ASN A 70 -6.34 -15.94 -16.62
CA ASN A 70 -6.83 -14.81 -17.45
C ASN A 70 -6.09 -13.50 -17.17
N ASN A 71 -5.05 -13.54 -16.35
CA ASN A 71 -4.29 -12.37 -15.92
C ASN A 71 -5.03 -11.40 -14.99
N ASP A 72 -6.17 -11.85 -14.42
CA ASP A 72 -6.95 -11.08 -13.47
C ASP A 72 -6.42 -11.31 -12.04
N PHE A 73 -6.20 -10.23 -11.30
CA PHE A 73 -5.86 -10.33 -9.88
C PHE A 73 -7.10 -10.77 -9.09
N GLU A 74 -7.07 -11.97 -8.51
CA GLU A 74 -8.17 -12.61 -7.78
C GLU A 74 -8.38 -11.96 -6.40
N VAL A 75 -8.85 -10.73 -6.42
CA VAL A 75 -9.33 -10.02 -5.24
C VAL A 75 -10.81 -9.76 -5.41
N LEU A 76 -11.58 -10.23 -4.43
CA LEU A 76 -13.00 -9.91 -4.36
C LEU A 76 -13.15 -8.51 -3.78
N VAL A 77 -13.75 -7.62 -4.55
CA VAL A 77 -14.02 -6.24 -4.15
C VAL A 77 -15.52 -6.04 -3.96
N HIS A 78 -15.86 -5.22 -2.98
CA HIS A 78 -17.20 -4.72 -2.78
C HIS A 78 -17.13 -3.21 -2.56
N LYS A 79 -17.84 -2.45 -3.39
CA LYS A 79 -17.98 -1.00 -3.25
C LYS A 79 -19.18 -0.72 -2.33
N GLN A 80 -18.90 -0.30 -1.10
CA GLN A 80 -19.94 0.09 -0.13
C GLN A 80 -20.34 1.56 -0.33
N GLU A 81 -19.33 2.40 -0.55
CA GLU A 81 -19.47 3.84 -0.74
C GLU A 81 -18.57 4.26 -1.91
N ASN A 82 -18.81 5.45 -2.49
CA ASN A 82 -18.02 5.91 -3.63
C ASN A 82 -16.51 5.99 -3.36
N ASN A 83 -16.15 6.25 -2.11
CA ASN A 83 -14.80 6.54 -1.66
C ASN A 83 -14.24 5.44 -0.74
N LEU A 84 -14.87 4.26 -0.74
CA LEU A 84 -14.48 3.14 0.12
C LEU A 84 -14.60 1.81 -0.63
N ILE A 85 -13.46 1.18 -0.85
CA ILE A 85 -13.40 -0.21 -1.31
C ILE A 85 -13.19 -1.16 -0.14
N CYS A 86 -13.88 -2.29 -0.16
CA CYS A 86 -13.56 -3.45 0.66
C CYS A 86 -13.01 -4.56 -0.23
N ALA A 87 -11.89 -5.16 0.16
CA ALA A 87 -11.25 -6.25 -0.54
C ALA A 87 -11.06 -7.47 0.36
N LYS A 88 -11.15 -8.67 -0.22
CA LYS A 88 -10.80 -9.94 0.43
C LYS A 88 -9.61 -10.56 -0.28
N MET A 89 -8.56 -10.86 0.48
CA MET A 89 -7.33 -11.46 -0.07
C MET A 89 -6.83 -12.61 0.81
N GLN A 90 -6.26 -13.65 0.19
CA GLN A 90 -5.76 -14.81 0.94
C GLN A 90 -4.44 -14.52 1.66
N SER A 91 -4.21 -15.27 2.73
CA SER A 91 -2.98 -15.20 3.51
C SER A 91 -1.90 -16.06 2.87
N ARG A 92 -0.74 -15.46 2.57
CA ARG A 92 0.43 -16.20 2.06
C ARG A 92 0.93 -17.31 2.98
N HIS A 93 0.69 -17.18 4.29
CA HIS A 93 1.22 -18.12 5.28
C HIS A 93 0.26 -19.26 5.60
N VAL A 94 -1.03 -19.11 5.25
CA VAL A 94 -2.09 -20.05 5.62
C VAL A 94 -3.18 -19.97 4.55
N SER A 95 -3.23 -20.95 3.65
CA SER A 95 -4.18 -21.00 2.53
C SER A 95 -5.66 -20.97 2.98
N ALA A 96 -5.96 -21.58 4.13
CA ALA A 96 -7.32 -21.58 4.68
C ALA A 96 -7.79 -20.21 5.21
N ARG A 97 -6.90 -19.20 5.29
CA ARG A 97 -7.19 -17.90 5.89
C ARG A 97 -7.20 -16.80 4.84
N ALA A 98 -8.28 -16.04 4.79
CA ALA A 98 -8.36 -14.79 4.04
C ALA A 98 -8.56 -13.61 5.01
N TYR A 99 -8.04 -12.46 4.63
CA TYR A 99 -8.21 -11.20 5.35
C TYR A 99 -9.10 -10.26 4.56
N LEU A 100 -10.00 -9.60 5.29
CA LEU A 100 -10.70 -8.42 4.79
C LEU A 100 -9.85 -7.18 5.02
N LEU A 101 -9.87 -6.29 4.04
CA LEU A 101 -9.24 -4.99 4.10
C LEU A 101 -10.13 -3.91 3.49
N TRP A 102 -9.92 -2.68 3.90
CA TRP A 102 -10.64 -1.49 3.45
C TRP A 102 -9.63 -0.41 3.10
N ILE A 103 -9.91 0.31 2.01
CA ILE A 103 -9.12 1.45 1.56
C ILE A 103 -10.10 2.58 1.29
N GLN A 104 -9.91 3.69 2.00
CA GLN A 104 -10.63 4.92 1.80
C GLN A 104 -9.77 5.86 0.94
N TYR A 105 -10.38 6.48 -0.06
CA TYR A 105 -9.67 7.27 -1.05
C TYR A 105 -10.56 8.40 -1.58
N ASP A 106 -9.96 9.37 -2.25
CA ASP A 106 -10.66 10.37 -3.05
C ASP A 106 -10.13 10.34 -4.49
N GLU A 107 -10.52 11.32 -5.30
CA GLU A 107 -10.10 11.43 -6.71
C GLU A 107 -8.58 11.57 -6.89
N VAL A 108 -7.84 11.94 -5.83
CA VAL A 108 -6.42 12.29 -5.88
C VAL A 108 -5.55 11.27 -5.17
N THR A 109 -5.98 10.73 -4.03
CA THR A 109 -5.10 9.93 -3.16
C THR A 109 -5.84 8.97 -2.23
N VAL A 110 -5.04 8.14 -1.54
CA VAL A 110 -5.50 7.25 -0.48
C VAL A 110 -5.53 8.01 0.86
N LEU A 111 -6.72 8.11 1.46
CA LEU A 111 -6.96 8.81 2.71
C LEU A 111 -6.72 7.93 3.95
N GLY A 112 -6.96 6.63 3.82
CA GLY A 112 -6.80 5.71 4.95
C GLY A 112 -6.95 4.25 4.56
N TRP A 113 -6.43 3.36 5.40
CA TRP A 113 -6.51 1.93 5.19
C TRP A 113 -6.68 1.16 6.49
N PHE A 114 -7.33 0.01 6.41
CA PHE A 114 -7.43 -0.93 7.50
C PHE A 114 -7.46 -2.37 6.96
N CYS A 115 -6.71 -3.27 7.57
CA CYS A 115 -6.77 -4.70 7.26
C CYS A 115 -6.90 -5.52 8.55
N LYS A 116 -7.66 -6.61 8.50
CA LYS A 116 -7.81 -7.54 9.63
C LYS A 116 -6.57 -8.39 9.93
N CYS A 117 -5.48 -8.23 9.18
CA CYS A 117 -4.23 -8.90 9.51
C CYS A 117 -3.56 -8.27 10.74
N ARG A 118 -2.59 -8.98 11.33
CA ARG A 118 -1.88 -8.52 12.54
C ARG A 118 -1.28 -7.11 12.43
N ALA A 119 -0.83 -6.73 11.23
CA ALA A 119 -0.21 -5.44 10.96
C ALA A 119 -1.19 -4.41 10.34
N GLY A 120 -2.44 -4.77 10.10
CA GLY A 120 -3.34 -3.99 9.25
C GLY A 120 -4.04 -2.82 9.96
N ALA A 121 -3.91 -2.71 11.28
CA ALA A 121 -4.41 -1.57 12.06
C ALA A 121 -3.42 -0.40 12.16
N ARG A 122 -2.21 -0.55 11.62
CA ARG A 122 -1.20 0.52 11.61
C ARG A 122 -1.71 1.71 10.84
N ILE A 123 -1.41 2.91 11.32
CA ILE A 123 -1.69 4.17 10.61
C ILE A 123 -0.47 4.74 9.90
N VAL A 124 0.71 4.17 10.19
CA VAL A 124 2.00 4.57 9.64
C VAL A 124 2.57 3.35 8.93
N GLY A 125 2.67 3.43 7.61
CA GLY A 125 2.97 2.29 6.76
C GLY A 125 1.83 1.28 6.71
N MET A 126 1.93 0.36 5.76
CA MET A 126 0.87 -0.61 5.49
C MET A 126 1.37 -2.04 5.51
N CYS A 127 0.43 -2.98 5.63
CA CYS A 127 0.74 -4.39 5.45
C CYS A 127 0.80 -4.74 3.96
N ALA A 128 1.47 -5.84 3.65
CA ALA A 128 1.58 -6.39 2.31
C ALA A 128 0.23 -6.51 1.59
N HIS A 129 -0.84 -6.79 2.35
CA HIS A 129 -2.17 -6.95 1.79
C HIS A 129 -2.75 -5.65 1.23
N VAL A 130 -2.64 -4.57 2.00
CA VAL A 130 -3.12 -3.25 1.59
C VAL A 130 -2.26 -2.73 0.44
N SER A 131 -0.93 -2.88 0.53
CA SER A 131 -0.02 -2.43 -0.53
C SER A 131 -0.26 -3.16 -1.85
N ALA A 132 -0.59 -4.45 -1.82
CA ALA A 132 -0.91 -5.22 -3.02
C ALA A 132 -2.13 -4.64 -3.76
N VAL A 133 -3.22 -4.37 -3.03
CA VAL A 133 -4.45 -3.83 -3.62
C VAL A 133 -4.25 -2.40 -4.13
N ILE A 134 -3.57 -1.52 -3.38
CA ILE A 134 -3.28 -0.15 -3.83
C ILE A 134 -2.35 -0.16 -5.05
N TRP A 135 -1.31 -1.00 -5.03
CA TRP A 135 -0.38 -1.12 -6.17
C TRP A 135 -1.10 -1.61 -7.42
N TYR A 136 -1.96 -2.61 -7.29
CA TYR A 136 -2.73 -3.12 -8.41
C TYR A 136 -3.65 -2.04 -8.99
N LEU A 137 -4.54 -1.49 -8.16
CA LEU A 137 -5.55 -0.53 -8.58
C LEU A 137 -4.98 0.79 -9.08
N GLY A 138 -4.06 1.39 -8.32
CA GLY A 138 -3.58 2.75 -8.60
C GLY A 138 -2.36 2.82 -9.52
N ASN A 139 -1.58 1.73 -9.68
CA ASN A 139 -0.32 1.77 -10.43
C ASN A 139 -0.31 0.79 -11.61
N ALA A 140 -0.57 -0.50 -11.36
CA ALA A 140 -0.48 -1.53 -12.40
C ALA A 140 -1.57 -1.34 -13.48
N CYS A 141 -2.79 -0.99 -13.07
CA CYS A 141 -3.93 -0.82 -13.96
C CYS A 141 -3.91 0.50 -14.73
N CYS A 142 -3.46 1.60 -14.10
CA CYS A 142 -3.29 2.89 -14.79
C CYS A 142 -2.19 2.87 -15.87
N LEU A 143 -1.21 1.96 -15.76
CA LEU A 143 -0.07 1.87 -16.68
C LEU A 143 -0.23 0.78 -17.75
N ASN A 144 -1.34 0.04 -17.79
CA ASN A 144 -1.55 -1.09 -18.72
C ASN A 144 -0.34 -2.05 -18.77
N ILE A 145 0.32 -2.27 -17.63
CA ILE A 145 1.54 -3.09 -17.59
C ILE A 145 1.11 -4.55 -17.78
N PRO A 146 1.46 -5.21 -18.90
CA PRO A 146 1.27 -6.65 -18.99
C PRO A 146 2.05 -7.31 -17.87
N TYR A 147 1.39 -8.20 -17.13
CA TYR A 147 1.94 -8.89 -15.95
C TYR A 147 3.20 -9.71 -16.21
N CYS A 148 3.60 -9.82 -17.47
CA CYS A 148 4.91 -10.29 -17.89
C CYS A 148 5.57 -9.18 -18.75
N SER A 149 6.72 -8.68 -18.30
CA SER A 149 7.67 -7.86 -19.08
C SER A 149 7.58 -6.32 -18.99
N GLY A 150 7.21 -5.77 -17.84
CA GLY A 150 7.66 -4.42 -17.47
C GLY A 150 8.99 -4.52 -16.73
N ASP A 151 10.01 -3.77 -17.16
CA ASP A 151 11.33 -3.71 -16.52
C ASP A 151 11.20 -3.72 -14.99
N ASN A 152 11.82 -4.69 -14.31
CA ASN A 152 11.77 -4.80 -12.85
C ASN A 152 12.61 -3.68 -12.23
N TRP A 153 12.13 -2.45 -12.31
CA TRP A 153 12.79 -1.22 -11.88
C TRP A 153 13.12 -1.23 -10.37
N THR A 154 12.47 -2.09 -9.59
CA THR A 154 12.84 -2.30 -8.17
C THR A 154 14.26 -2.88 -8.01
N LYS A 155 14.88 -3.35 -9.10
CA LYS A 155 16.31 -3.68 -9.21
C LYS A 155 17.21 -2.44 -9.08
N TYR A 156 16.71 -1.27 -9.45
CA TYR A 156 17.44 0.01 -9.40
C TYR A 156 17.15 0.82 -8.13
N LEU A 157 16.25 0.33 -7.27
CA LEU A 157 15.95 0.98 -5.99
C LEU A 157 16.82 0.43 -4.86
N THR A 158 17.56 1.33 -4.22
CA THR A 158 18.28 1.06 -2.98
C THR A 158 17.35 1.25 -1.78
N ASP A 159 17.46 0.36 -0.78
CA ASP A 159 16.69 0.46 0.47
C ASP A 159 16.97 1.80 1.17
N ALA A 160 15.98 2.38 1.85
CA ALA A 160 16.17 3.60 2.64
C ALA A 160 17.15 3.38 3.82
N ARG A 161 17.36 2.13 4.24
CA ARG A 161 18.43 1.76 5.19
C ARG A 161 19.83 1.97 4.61
N ASN A 162 19.96 1.95 3.29
CA ASN A 162 21.22 2.12 2.57
C ASN A 162 21.29 3.54 1.99
N MET A 163 21.14 4.56 2.85
CA MET A 163 21.53 5.91 2.47
C MET A 163 23.04 5.91 2.22
N PRO A 164 23.54 6.50 1.12
CA PRO A 164 24.96 6.80 1.03
C PRO A 164 25.33 7.70 2.21
N ASP A 165 26.44 7.38 2.88
CA ASP A 165 26.98 8.23 3.94
C ASP A 165 27.14 9.64 3.35
N LEU A 166 26.42 10.60 3.93
CA LEU A 166 26.64 12.01 3.59
C LEU A 166 28.06 12.30 4.03
N GLU A 167 28.98 12.45 3.07
CA GLU A 167 30.29 13.01 3.34
C GLU A 167 30.06 14.35 4.03
N ILE A 168 30.37 14.39 5.32
CA ILE A 168 30.34 15.61 6.12
C ILE A 168 31.38 16.51 5.46
N ILE A 169 30.92 17.54 4.75
CA ILE A 169 31.79 18.64 4.34
C ILE A 169 32.15 19.35 5.64
N ASP A 170 33.37 19.08 6.11
CA ASP A 170 33.97 19.71 7.28
C ASP A 170 34.22 21.19 6.94
N GLU A 171 33.21 22.03 7.18
CA GLU A 171 33.39 23.48 7.25
C GLU A 171 34.14 23.79 8.55
N SER A 172 35.46 23.64 8.48
CA SER A 172 36.40 24.14 9.49
C SER A 172 36.43 25.67 9.41
N ASP A 173 35.67 26.31 10.31
CA ASP A 173 35.79 27.73 10.64
C ASP A 173 37.12 27.96 11.40
N ASP A 174 38.18 28.29 10.67
CA ASP A 174 39.41 28.87 11.24
C ASP A 174 39.09 30.30 11.72
N SER A 175 38.81 30.43 13.02
CA SER A 175 38.75 31.73 13.71
C SER A 175 40.04 31.96 14.49
N ASP A 176 40.98 32.65 13.85
CA ASP A 176 42.19 33.19 14.49
C ASP A 176 41.80 34.18 15.60
N CYS A 177 42.03 33.80 16.86
CA CYS A 177 41.98 34.71 18.00
C CYS A 177 43.38 35.28 18.23
N ILE A 178 43.59 36.54 17.86
CA ILE A 178 44.77 37.33 18.24
C ILE A 178 44.59 37.77 19.70
N GLU A 179 45.49 37.34 20.59
CA GLU A 179 45.64 37.92 21.94
C GLU A 179 46.80 38.92 21.95
N GLU A 180 46.56 40.05 22.60
CA GLU A 180 47.43 41.22 22.83
C GLU A 180 48.31 41.03 24.08
#